data_AF-A0A5E4INU4-F1
#
_entry.id   AF-A0A5E4INU4-F1
#
_cell.length_a   1.000
_cell.length_b   1.000
_cell.length_c   1.000
_cell.angle_alpha   90.00
_cell.angle_beta   90.00
_cell.angle_gamma   90.00
#
_symmetry.space_group_name_H-M   'P 1'
#
loop_
_entity.id
_entity.type
_entity.pdbx_description
1 polymer ?
#
loop_
_entity_poly.entity_id
_entity_poly.type
_entity_poly.pdbx_seq_one_letter_code
_entity_poly.pdbx_strand_id
1 'polypeptide(L)'
;MKRRKGEMKMKKEKNEKKKLRKKMENKKEKRKNRTKKGLVISFDSIIALSVMFMMVIGVNAMLGKTNSQTFEELNSIKMTNDILAAMEKTGAIERAVMKDDPASLEKFLKETRQNDCYMMRVYDNENKTEVAMVKQGCSAHGEDVSVNSRTIIFGNREHLAVLSSWSRGS
;
A
#
# COMPACT_ATOMS: atom_id res chain seq x y z
N MET A 1 18.04 52.40 -83.27
CA MET A 1 17.10 51.61 -82.42
C MET A 1 17.74 50.60 -81.46
N LYS A 2 18.93 50.02 -81.72
CA LYS A 2 19.56 48.99 -80.85
C LYS A 2 20.05 49.50 -79.47
N ARG A 3 20.54 50.74 -79.35
CA ARG A 3 21.02 51.30 -78.05
C ARG A 3 19.92 51.43 -76.97
N ARG A 4 18.70 51.85 -77.33
CA ARG A 4 17.57 51.98 -76.37
C ARG A 4 17.10 50.64 -75.79
N LYS A 5 17.22 49.53 -76.53
CA LYS A 5 16.87 48.19 -76.02
C LYS A 5 17.85 47.69 -74.96
N GLY A 6 19.13 48.06 -75.05
CA GLY A 6 20.16 47.71 -74.06
C GLY A 6 19.92 48.38 -72.70
N GLU A 7 19.61 49.68 -72.70
CA GLU A 7 19.33 50.44 -71.47
C GLU A 7 18.08 49.95 -70.74
N MET A 8 17.04 49.58 -71.50
CA MET A 8 15.80 49.04 -70.93
C MET A 8 16.01 47.66 -70.29
N LYS A 9 16.84 46.80 -70.90
CA LYS A 9 17.19 45.50 -70.34
C LYS A 9 18.00 45.64 -69.04
N MET A 10 18.95 46.57 -69.00
CA MET A 10 19.78 46.84 -67.82
C MET A 10 18.97 47.44 -66.65
N LYS A 11 18.00 48.33 -66.92
CA LYS A 11 17.09 48.86 -65.89
C LYS A 11 16.19 47.76 -65.31
N LYS A 12 15.69 46.84 -66.14
CA LYS A 12 14.86 45.72 -65.68
C LYS A 12 15.64 44.78 -64.76
N GLU A 13 16.88 44.46 -65.12
CA GLU A 13 17.75 43.57 -64.33
C GLU A 13 18.16 44.21 -62.98
N LYS A 14 18.43 45.51 -62.96
CA LYS A 14 18.69 46.26 -61.71
C LYS A 14 17.47 46.26 -60.78
N ASN A 15 16.25 46.39 -61.32
CA ASN A 15 15.02 46.34 -60.53
C ASN A 15 14.74 44.95 -59.96
N GLU A 16 14.98 43.88 -60.71
CA GLU A 16 14.82 42.52 -60.20
C GLU A 16 15.84 42.19 -59.11
N LYS A 17 17.11 42.57 -59.28
CA LYS A 17 18.14 42.40 -58.24
C LYS A 17 17.78 43.16 -56.95
N LYS A 18 17.23 44.38 -57.06
CA LYS A 18 16.74 45.13 -55.89
C LYS A 18 15.54 44.45 -55.21
N LYS A 19 14.58 43.91 -55.97
CA LYS A 19 13.43 43.17 -55.41
C LYS A 19 13.87 41.88 -54.70
N LEU A 20 14.82 41.15 -55.26
CA LEU A 20 15.39 39.93 -54.66
C LEU A 20 16.14 40.24 -53.36
N ARG A 21 16.95 41.30 -53.32
CA ARG A 21 17.64 41.74 -52.09
C ARG A 21 16.64 42.08 -50.97
N LYS A 22 15.61 42.88 -51.25
CA LYS A 22 14.57 43.21 -50.26
C LYS A 22 13.79 41.97 -49.77
N LYS A 23 13.47 41.02 -50.67
CA LYS A 23 12.84 39.75 -50.27
C LYS A 23 13.73 38.92 -49.35
N MET A 24 15.05 38.88 -49.61
CA MET A 24 15.99 38.15 -48.76
C MET A 24 16.18 38.81 -47.38
N GLU A 25 16.21 40.14 -47.32
CA GLU A 25 16.28 40.89 -46.05
C GLU A 25 15.04 40.65 -45.18
N ASN A 26 13.83 40.80 -45.74
CA ASN A 26 12.59 40.51 -45.02
C ASN A 26 12.50 39.05 -44.55
N LYS A 27 13.06 38.10 -45.31
CA LYS A 27 13.05 36.67 -44.94
C LYS A 27 14.05 36.38 -43.82
N LYS A 28 15.19 37.07 -43.77
CA LYS A 28 16.16 36.98 -42.66
C LYS A 28 15.58 37.56 -41.36
N GLU A 29 14.89 38.70 -41.45
CA GLU A 29 14.27 39.35 -40.29
C GLU A 29 13.14 38.50 -39.69
N LYS A 30 12.27 37.92 -40.54
CA LYS A 30 11.23 36.98 -40.08
C LYS A 30 11.78 35.71 -39.43
N ARG A 31 12.96 35.22 -39.85
CA ARG A 31 13.60 34.05 -39.24
C ARG A 31 14.22 34.39 -37.86
N LYS A 32 14.81 35.59 -37.72
CA LYS A 32 15.40 36.05 -36.45
C LYS A 32 14.36 36.19 -35.32
N ASN A 33 13.10 36.49 -35.66
CA ASN A 33 12.02 36.59 -34.67
C ASN A 33 11.38 35.24 -34.30
N ARG A 34 11.62 34.16 -35.05
CA ARG A 34 11.04 32.83 -34.72
C ARG A 34 11.90 32.00 -33.77
N THR A 35 13.21 32.23 -33.72
CA THR A 35 14.12 31.50 -32.82
C THR A 35 14.06 31.97 -31.36
N LYS A 36 13.40 33.09 -31.05
CA LYS A 36 13.18 33.55 -29.67
C LYS A 36 11.93 32.96 -28.99
N LYS A 37 11.19 32.09 -29.67
CA LYS A 37 10.05 31.35 -29.09
C LYS A 37 10.45 29.93 -28.63
N GLY A 38 11.74 29.72 -28.36
CA GLY A 38 12.22 28.51 -27.71
C GLY A 38 11.98 28.58 -26.21
N LEU A 39 10.97 27.83 -25.75
CA LEU A 39 10.92 27.23 -24.41
C LEU A 39 11.37 28.14 -23.26
N VAL A 40 10.63 29.22 -23.03
CA VAL A 40 10.67 29.91 -21.73
C VAL A 40 9.83 29.08 -20.76
N ILE A 41 10.40 28.00 -20.24
CA ILE A 41 9.90 27.44 -18.98
C ILE A 41 10.09 28.56 -17.97
N SER A 42 9.00 29.17 -17.54
CA SER A 42 9.03 30.16 -16.47
C SER A 42 9.57 29.44 -15.24
N PHE A 43 10.55 30.04 -14.55
CA PHE A 43 11.10 29.53 -13.30
C PHE A 43 10.01 29.15 -12.28
N ASP A 44 8.90 29.89 -12.32
CA ASP A 44 7.68 29.64 -11.57
C ASP A 44 7.08 28.23 -11.80
N SER A 45 7.07 27.76 -13.05
CA SER A 45 6.57 26.41 -13.36
C SER A 45 7.48 25.28 -12.83
N ILE A 46 8.79 25.53 -12.68
CA ILE A 46 9.71 24.58 -12.04
C ILE A 46 9.45 24.54 -10.52
N ILE A 47 9.23 25.70 -9.90
CA ILE A 47 8.90 25.78 -8.47
C ILE A 47 7.55 25.10 -8.20
N ALA A 48 6.53 25.38 -9.00
CA ALA A 48 5.22 24.75 -8.86
C ALA A 48 5.31 23.21 -8.95
N LEU A 49 6.08 22.70 -9.91
CA LEU A 49 6.32 21.25 -10.05
C LEU A 49 7.07 20.66 -8.86
N SER A 50 8.06 21.36 -8.30
CA SER A 50 8.82 20.86 -7.15
C SER A 50 7.96 20.80 -5.89
N VAL A 51 7.12 21.81 -5.66
CA VAL A 51 6.16 21.84 -4.55
C VAL A 51 5.14 20.72 -4.69
N MET A 52 4.58 20.53 -5.89
CA MET A 52 3.65 19.45 -6.16
C MET A 52 4.28 18.08 -5.92
N PHE A 53 5.52 17.88 -6.34
CA PHE A 53 6.26 16.63 -6.11
C PHE A 53 6.49 16.37 -4.62
N MET A 54 6.87 17.39 -3.84
CA MET A 54 7.02 17.26 -2.39
C MET A 54 5.69 16.93 -1.70
N MET A 55 4.57 17.52 -2.14
CA MET A 55 3.25 17.19 -1.60
C MET A 55 2.88 15.72 -1.88
N VAL A 56 3.12 15.22 -3.09
CA VAL A 56 2.85 13.82 -3.45
C VAL A 56 3.70 12.87 -2.60
N ILE A 57 4.99 13.16 -2.39
CA ILE A 57 5.85 12.37 -1.51
C ILE A 57 5.33 12.41 -0.07
N GLY A 58 4.97 13.59 0.45
CA GLY A 58 4.46 13.75 1.80
C GLY A 58 3.18 12.96 2.05
N VAL A 59 2.23 13.02 1.12
CA VAL A 59 0.98 12.24 1.20
C VAL A 59 1.27 10.73 1.15
N ASN A 60 2.13 10.27 0.25
CA ASN A 60 2.49 8.86 0.16
C ASN A 60 3.25 8.37 1.40
N ALA A 61 4.10 9.20 2.02
CA ALA A 61 4.80 8.86 3.25
C ALA A 61 3.83 8.72 4.44
N MET A 62 2.78 9.55 4.50
CA MET A 62 1.75 9.45 5.54
C MET A 62 0.82 8.25 5.33
N LEU A 63 0.43 7.97 4.09
CA LEU A 63 -0.39 6.80 3.74
C LEU A 63 0.39 5.48 3.85
N GLY A 64 1.69 5.48 3.57
CA GLY A 64 2.54 4.29 3.69
C GLY A 64 2.69 3.80 5.13
N LYS A 65 2.65 4.72 6.11
CA LYS A 65 2.71 4.36 7.54
C LYS A 65 1.41 3.79 8.09
N THR A 66 0.27 4.03 7.43
CA THR A 66 -1.05 3.64 7.95
C THR A 66 -1.52 2.27 7.49
N ASN A 67 -0.79 1.58 6.60
CA ASN A 67 -1.36 0.45 5.85
C ASN A 67 -0.85 -0.95 6.24
N SER A 68 0.29 -1.10 6.92
CA SER A 68 0.84 -2.44 7.23
C SER A 68 0.34 -2.98 8.56
N GLN A 69 0.48 -2.23 9.65
CA GLN A 69 0.11 -2.72 10.99
C GLN A 69 -1.38 -3.03 11.11
N THR A 70 -2.25 -2.11 10.65
CA THR A 70 -3.70 -2.30 10.77
C THR A 70 -4.22 -3.49 9.96
N PHE A 71 -3.63 -3.79 8.80
CA PHE A 71 -4.07 -4.93 7.99
C PHE A 71 -3.61 -6.27 8.57
N GLU A 72 -2.39 -6.34 9.10
CA GLU A 72 -1.86 -7.54 9.78
C GLU A 72 -2.65 -7.84 11.06
N GLU A 73 -2.94 -6.82 11.88
CA GLU A 73 -3.78 -6.94 13.07
C GLU A 73 -5.20 -7.45 12.73
N LEU A 74 -5.85 -6.85 11.73
CA LEU A 74 -7.19 -7.28 11.29
C LEU A 74 -7.21 -8.72 10.79
N ASN A 75 -6.17 -9.13 10.06
CA ASN A 75 -6.05 -10.50 9.57
C ASN A 75 -5.82 -11.49 10.72
N SER A 76 -5.00 -11.11 11.71
CA SER A 76 -4.77 -11.92 12.92
C SER A 76 -6.05 -12.10 13.72
N ILE A 77 -6.83 -11.03 13.94
CA ILE A 77 -8.12 -11.09 14.66
C ILE A 77 -9.10 -12.01 13.93
N LYS A 78 -9.24 -11.86 12.61
CA LYS A 78 -10.14 -12.69 11.80
C LYS A 78 -9.74 -14.17 11.88
N MET A 79 -8.46 -14.46 11.69
CA MET A 79 -7.95 -15.83 11.75
C MET A 79 -8.13 -16.44 13.15
N THR A 80 -7.90 -15.65 14.21
CA THR A 80 -8.13 -16.07 15.60
C THR A 80 -9.60 -16.43 15.84
N ASN A 81 -10.53 -15.64 15.28
CA ASN A 81 -11.96 -15.95 15.36
C ASN A 81 -12.32 -17.25 14.62
N ASP A 82 -11.79 -17.44 13.41
CA ASP A 82 -12.04 -18.62 12.60
C ASP A 82 -11.51 -19.90 13.27
N ILE A 83 -10.31 -19.83 13.88
CA ILE A 83 -9.71 -20.92 14.65
C ILE A 83 -10.55 -21.22 15.88
N LEU A 84 -10.98 -20.21 16.64
CA LEU A 84 -11.83 -20.39 17.82
C LEU A 84 -13.17 -21.03 17.46
N ALA A 85 -13.81 -20.57 16.39
CA ALA A 85 -15.04 -21.15 15.87
C ALA A 85 -14.85 -22.60 15.37
N ALA A 86 -13.71 -22.92 14.78
CA ALA A 86 -13.38 -24.28 14.36
C ALA A 86 -13.13 -25.21 15.56
N MET A 87 -12.45 -24.74 16.61
CA MET A 87 -12.25 -25.50 17.85
C MET A 87 -13.56 -25.81 18.57
N GLU A 88 -14.51 -24.86 18.57
CA GLU A 88 -15.87 -25.07 19.07
C GLU A 88 -16.61 -26.14 18.23
N LYS A 89 -16.64 -25.98 16.91
CA LYS A 89 -17.37 -26.90 16.01
C LYS A 89 -16.81 -28.32 15.97
N THR A 90 -15.50 -28.48 16.17
CA THR A 90 -14.85 -29.80 16.24
C THR A 90 -14.98 -30.47 17.62
N GLY A 91 -15.60 -29.77 18.59
CA GLY A 91 -15.72 -30.24 19.97
C GLY A 91 -14.36 -30.43 20.65
N ALA A 92 -13.30 -29.77 20.18
CA ALA A 92 -11.97 -29.86 20.79
C ALA A 92 -11.99 -29.22 22.19
N ILE A 93 -12.67 -28.08 22.33
CA ILE A 93 -12.85 -27.37 23.60
C ILE A 93 -13.68 -28.21 24.58
N GLU A 94 -14.81 -28.74 24.11
CA GLU A 94 -15.69 -29.57 24.94
C GLU A 94 -14.97 -30.82 25.45
N ARG A 95 -14.20 -31.52 24.59
CA ARG A 95 -13.43 -32.70 25.01
C ARG A 95 -12.37 -32.36 26.05
N ALA A 96 -11.66 -31.24 25.87
CA ALA A 96 -10.64 -30.82 26.81
C ALA A 96 -11.20 -30.51 28.20
N VAL A 97 -12.39 -29.89 28.27
CA VAL A 97 -12.99 -29.54 29.56
C VAL A 97 -13.79 -30.70 30.17
N MET A 98 -14.69 -31.32 29.40
CA MET A 98 -15.65 -32.31 29.93
C MET A 98 -15.07 -33.72 30.05
N LYS A 99 -14.05 -34.06 29.24
CA LYS A 99 -13.42 -35.39 29.24
C LYS A 99 -11.99 -35.39 29.77
N ASP A 100 -11.52 -34.25 30.28
CA ASP A 100 -10.15 -34.07 30.77
C ASP A 100 -9.10 -34.50 29.72
N ASP A 101 -9.35 -34.17 28.44
CA ASP A 101 -8.49 -34.51 27.30
C ASP A 101 -7.84 -33.25 26.67
N PRO A 102 -6.83 -32.65 27.33
CA PRO A 102 -6.15 -31.48 26.80
C PRO A 102 -5.35 -31.78 25.51
N ALA A 103 -5.06 -33.05 25.21
CA ALA A 103 -4.33 -33.46 24.01
C ALA A 103 -5.12 -33.18 22.73
N SER A 104 -6.47 -33.21 22.80
CA SER A 104 -7.33 -32.80 21.68
C SER A 104 -7.10 -31.33 21.28
N LEU A 105 -6.96 -30.42 22.25
CA LEU A 105 -6.64 -29.02 21.99
C LEU A 105 -5.20 -28.85 21.49
N GLU A 106 -4.24 -29.53 22.11
CA GLU A 106 -2.84 -29.47 21.69
C GLU A 106 -2.68 -29.90 20.23
N LYS A 107 -3.35 -30.99 19.82
CA LYS A 107 -3.34 -31.47 18.44
C LYS A 107 -3.90 -30.42 17.48
N PHE A 108 -5.03 -29.79 17.83
CA PHE A 108 -5.61 -28.73 17.01
C PHE A 108 -4.66 -27.54 16.87
N LEU A 109 -4.06 -27.08 17.97
CA LEU A 109 -3.11 -25.97 17.95
C LEU A 109 -1.84 -26.30 17.14
N LYS A 110 -1.39 -27.56 17.12
CA LYS A 110 -0.26 -28.02 16.29
C LYS A 110 -0.57 -27.97 14.79
N GLU A 111 -1.83 -28.12 14.39
CA GLU A 111 -2.26 -28.06 12.99
C GLU A 111 -2.36 -26.62 12.45
N THR A 112 -2.32 -25.61 13.32
CA THR A 112 -2.27 -24.19 12.91
C THR A 112 -0.90 -23.80 12.33
N ARG A 113 -0.84 -22.69 11.56
CA ARG A 113 0.37 -22.21 10.87
C ARG A 113 1.60 -22.12 11.77
N GLN A 114 2.75 -22.62 11.32
CA GLN A 114 3.96 -22.76 12.14
C GLN A 114 4.52 -21.44 12.71
N ASN A 115 4.32 -20.33 12.00
CA ASN A 115 4.82 -19.01 12.39
C ASN A 115 3.90 -18.27 13.36
N ASP A 116 2.67 -18.74 13.51
CA ASP A 116 1.69 -18.13 14.40
C ASP A 116 1.66 -18.91 15.71
N CYS A 117 1.73 -18.15 16.81
CA CYS A 117 1.62 -18.65 18.15
C CYS A 117 0.23 -18.43 18.70
N TYR A 118 -0.23 -19.39 19.50
CA TYR A 118 -1.57 -19.39 20.06
C TYR A 118 -1.53 -19.85 21.51
N MET A 119 -2.34 -19.18 22.33
CA MET A 119 -2.66 -19.59 23.69
C MET A 119 -4.17 -19.65 23.84
N MET A 120 -4.66 -20.85 24.16
CA MET A 120 -6.05 -21.09 24.47
C MET A 120 -6.24 -21.12 25.98
N ARG A 121 -7.20 -20.37 26.50
CA ARG A 121 -7.67 -20.44 27.88
C ARG A 121 -9.17 -20.62 27.89
N VAL A 122 -9.67 -21.52 28.73
CA VAL A 122 -11.10 -21.72 28.95
C VAL A 122 -11.37 -21.42 30.40
N TYR A 123 -12.32 -20.51 30.63
CA TYR A 123 -12.76 -20.11 31.95
C TYR A 123 -14.16 -20.64 32.22
N ASP A 124 -14.42 -21.07 33.45
CA ASP A 124 -15.76 -21.34 33.93
C ASP A 124 -16.54 -20.03 34.19
N ASN A 125 -17.79 -20.17 34.64
CA ASN A 125 -18.65 -19.07 35.03
C ASN A 125 -18.18 -18.29 36.28
N GLU A 126 -17.21 -18.82 37.03
CA GLU A 126 -16.57 -18.19 38.19
C GLU A 126 -15.23 -17.54 37.81
N ASN A 127 -14.89 -17.47 36.51
CA ASN A 127 -13.61 -17.01 35.98
C ASN A 127 -12.39 -17.85 36.40
N LYS A 128 -12.59 -19.09 36.85
CA LYS A 128 -11.48 -20.04 37.08
C LYS A 128 -11.07 -20.66 35.76
N THR A 129 -9.77 -20.75 35.55
CA THR A 129 -9.23 -21.40 34.36
C THR A 129 -9.36 -22.92 34.50
N GLU A 130 -10.20 -23.53 33.67
CA GLU A 130 -10.34 -24.98 33.60
C GLU A 130 -9.26 -25.59 32.72
N VAL A 131 -8.95 -24.94 31.60
CA VAL A 131 -7.93 -25.41 30.66
C VAL A 131 -7.11 -24.22 30.17
N ALA A 132 -5.78 -24.37 30.17
CA ALA A 132 -4.86 -23.45 29.53
C ALA A 132 -3.83 -24.24 28.71
N MET A 133 -3.70 -23.90 27.44
CA MET A 133 -2.78 -24.56 26.52
C MET A 133 -2.07 -23.53 25.66
N VAL A 134 -0.76 -23.69 25.52
CA VAL A 134 0.07 -22.90 24.61
C VAL A 134 0.57 -23.82 23.51
N LYS A 135 0.54 -23.36 22.25
CA LYS A 135 1.10 -24.10 21.13
C LYS A 135 2.59 -24.41 21.38
N GLN A 136 2.97 -25.68 21.19
CA GLN A 136 4.35 -26.12 21.39
C GLN A 136 5.34 -25.32 20.53
N GLY A 137 6.44 -24.88 21.15
CA GLY A 137 7.49 -24.10 20.50
C GLY A 137 7.27 -22.59 20.50
N CYS A 138 6.18 -22.10 21.10
CA CYS A 138 5.95 -20.68 21.35
C CYS A 138 6.46 -20.27 22.73
N SER A 139 7.09 -19.10 22.82
CA SER A 139 7.43 -18.44 24.09
C SER A 139 6.18 -17.85 24.75
N ALA A 140 6.24 -17.59 26.06
CA ALA A 140 5.14 -16.93 26.77
C ALA A 140 5.07 -15.45 26.35
N HIS A 141 4.02 -15.13 25.58
CA HIS A 141 3.59 -13.79 25.11
C HIS A 141 4.60 -13.02 24.23
N GLY A 142 4.13 -12.54 23.07
CA GLY A 142 4.81 -11.51 22.25
C GLY A 142 4.28 -10.11 22.58
N GLU A 143 4.88 -9.06 22.03
CA GLU A 143 4.39 -7.67 22.21
C GLU A 143 3.06 -7.44 21.46
N ASP A 144 2.90 -8.06 20.29
CA ASP A 144 1.71 -7.94 19.44
C ASP A 144 0.75 -9.12 19.66
N VAL A 145 -0.13 -9.00 20.65
CA VAL A 145 -1.13 -10.02 20.97
C VAL A 145 -2.52 -9.62 20.48
N SER A 146 -3.07 -10.40 19.56
CA SER A 146 -4.49 -10.38 19.25
C SER A 146 -5.24 -11.31 20.19
N VAL A 147 -6.29 -10.82 20.84
CA VAL A 147 -7.13 -11.63 21.74
C VAL A 147 -8.55 -11.67 21.20
N ASN A 148 -9.11 -12.87 21.12
CA ASN A 148 -10.52 -13.06 20.81
C ASN A 148 -11.15 -14.01 21.83
N SER A 149 -12.43 -13.84 22.08
CA SER A 149 -13.16 -14.66 23.04
C SER A 149 -14.54 -15.05 22.52
N ARG A 150 -15.02 -16.18 23.03
CA ARG A 150 -16.34 -16.71 22.68
C ARG A 150 -16.93 -17.45 23.86
N THR A 151 -18.19 -17.16 24.13
CA THR A 151 -18.99 -17.93 25.09
C THR A 151 -19.43 -19.23 24.44
N ILE A 152 -19.21 -20.35 25.14
CA ILE A 152 -19.60 -21.69 24.70
C ILE A 152 -20.36 -22.36 25.84
N ILE A 153 -21.42 -23.09 25.51
CA ILE A 153 -22.26 -23.80 26.48
C ILE A 153 -22.11 -25.30 26.26
N PHE A 154 -21.67 -26.02 27.29
CA PHE A 154 -21.64 -27.48 27.32
C PHE A 154 -21.98 -27.96 28.74
N GLY A 155 -22.70 -29.09 28.85
CA GLY A 155 -23.10 -29.64 30.15
C GLY A 155 -23.95 -28.70 31.04
N ASN A 156 -24.79 -27.85 30.44
CA ASN A 156 -25.59 -26.81 31.13
C ASN A 156 -24.77 -25.76 31.89
N ARG A 157 -23.47 -25.62 31.60
CA ARG A 157 -22.63 -24.55 32.14
C ARG A 157 -22.11 -23.67 31.02
N GLU A 158 -21.98 -22.39 31.33
CA GLU A 158 -21.39 -21.39 30.45
C GLU A 158 -19.89 -21.33 30.67
N HIS A 159 -19.13 -21.29 29.59
CA HIS A 159 -17.67 -21.19 29.61
C HIS A 159 -17.21 -20.08 28.66
N LEU A 160 -16.19 -19.36 29.06
CA LEU A 160 -15.55 -18.34 28.24
C LEU A 160 -14.26 -18.90 27.64
N ALA A 161 -14.29 -19.16 26.34
CA ALA A 161 -13.13 -19.60 25.57
C ALA A 161 -12.39 -18.37 25.04
N VAL A 162 -11.13 -18.20 25.43
CA VAL A 162 -10.25 -17.08 25.05
C VAL A 162 -9.07 -17.62 24.25
N LEU A 163 -8.88 -17.12 23.04
CA LEU A 163 -7.74 -17.43 22.19
C LEU A 163 -6.90 -16.17 22.00
N SER A 164 -5.66 -16.22 22.46
CA SER A 164 -4.65 -15.20 22.21
C SER A 164 -3.72 -15.68 21.10
N SER A 165 -3.37 -14.82 20.15
CA SER A 165 -2.47 -15.10 19.05
C SER A 165 -1.41 -14.02 18.88
N TRP A 166 -0.21 -14.41 18.46
CA TRP A 166 0.91 -13.50 18.20
C TRP A 166 1.86 -14.13 17.17
N SER A 167 2.69 -13.31 16.52
CA SER A 167 3.70 -13.80 15.56
C SER A 167 4.93 -14.34 16.29
N ARG A 168 5.56 -15.39 15.74
CA ARG A 168 6.80 -15.94 16.28
C ARG A 168 7.97 -15.03 15.89
N GLY A 169 8.50 -14.26 16.84
CA GLY A 169 9.67 -13.41 16.63
C GLY A 169 9.37 -11.93 16.40
N SER A 170 8.13 -11.49 16.63
CA SER A 170 7.79 -10.10 16.95
C SER A 170 8.18 -9.78 18.38
#